data_AF-Q4MZY4-F1
#
_entry.id   AF-Q4MZY4-F1
#
_cell.length_a   1.000
_cell.length_b   1.000
_cell.length_c   1.000
_cell.angle_alpha   90.00
_cell.angle_beta   90.00
_cell.angle_gamma   90.00
#
_symmetry.space_group_name_H-M   'P 1'
#
loop_
_entity.id
_entity.type
_entity.pdbx_description
1 polymer ?
#
loop_
_entity_poly.entity_id
_entity_poly.type
_entity_poly.pdbx_seq_one_letter_code
_entity_poly.pdbx_strand_id
1 'polypeptide(L)'
;MKFQLPKFFFDPSNPVGYVVKVVLEFVNGSTRLVRKCTKPDRKEYMRILNACAVGFFVMGFIGYFVKLLFIPVNNILVAAPK
;
A
#
# COMPACT_ATOMS: atom_id res chain seq x y z
N MET A 1 -12.27 27.01 -1.55
CA MET A 1 -11.03 27.67 -2.04
C MET A 1 -11.01 27.57 -3.56
N LYS A 2 -11.29 28.66 -4.29
CA LYS A 2 -11.08 28.69 -5.75
C LYS A 2 -9.57 28.84 -5.97
N PHE A 3 -8.87 27.72 -6.11
CA PHE A 3 -7.50 27.72 -6.60
C PHE A 3 -7.56 28.31 -8.00
N GLN A 4 -7.24 29.59 -8.14
CA GLN A 4 -7.15 30.28 -9.44
C GLN A 4 -5.91 29.72 -10.13
N LEU A 5 -6.06 28.52 -10.71
CA LEU A 5 -5.03 27.88 -11.49
C LEU A 5 -4.78 28.78 -12.71
N PRO A 6 -3.55 29.27 -12.93
CA PRO A 6 -3.28 30.19 -14.03
C PRO A 6 -3.69 29.53 -15.35
N LYS A 7 -4.38 30.31 -16.22
CA LYS A 7 -4.96 29.83 -17.49
C LYS A 7 -3.93 29.15 -18.40
N PHE A 8 -2.64 29.42 -18.20
CA PHE A 8 -1.50 28.79 -18.85
C PHE A 8 -1.48 27.24 -18.74
N PHE A 9 -1.95 26.65 -17.64
CA PHE A 9 -1.99 25.18 -17.50
C PHE A 9 -3.07 24.50 -18.36
N PHE A 10 -4.06 25.26 -18.83
CA PHE A 10 -5.13 24.76 -19.69
C PHE A 10 -4.95 25.15 -21.16
N ASP A 11 -3.85 25.83 -21.52
CA ASP A 11 -3.52 26.19 -22.89
C ASP A 11 -2.84 25.00 -23.61
N PRO A 12 -3.48 24.39 -24.63
CA PRO A 12 -2.96 23.20 -25.32
C PRO A 12 -1.79 23.51 -26.27
N SER A 13 -1.43 24.78 -26.48
CA SER A 13 -0.32 25.21 -27.32
C SER A 13 1.05 25.15 -26.63
N ASN A 14 1.09 24.95 -25.31
CA ASN A 14 2.33 24.83 -24.54
C ASN A 14 2.57 23.38 -24.08
N PRO A 15 3.83 22.89 -24.06
CA PRO A 15 4.14 21.51 -23.66
C PRO A 15 3.66 21.19 -22.23
N VAL A 16 3.68 22.19 -21.34
CA VAL A 16 3.19 22.08 -19.97
C VAL A 16 1.67 21.87 -19.92
N GLY A 17 0.90 22.58 -20.74
CA GLY A 17 -0.57 22.46 -20.79
C GLY A 17 -1.04 21.14 -21.40
N TYR A 18 -0.32 20.63 -22.41
CA TYR A 18 -0.60 19.29 -22.98
C TYR A 18 -0.47 18.18 -21.93
N VAL A 19 0.63 18.18 -21.16
CA VAL A 19 0.85 17.18 -20.10
C VAL A 19 -0.23 17.26 -19.03
N VAL A 20 -0.63 18.47 -18.62
CA VAL A 20 -1.71 18.66 -17.64
C VAL A 20 -3.04 18.11 -18.15
N LYS A 21 -3.38 18.36 -19.43
CA LYS A 21 -4.59 17.82 -20.04
C LYS A 21 -4.60 16.28 -20.05
N VAL A 22 -3.48 15.67 -20.42
CA VAL A 22 -3.32 14.20 -20.45
C VAL A 22 -3.51 13.60 -19.05
N VAL A 23 -2.94 14.21 -18.01
CA VAL A 23 -3.11 13.75 -16.62
C VAL A 23 -4.57 13.89 -16.18
N LEU A 24 -5.25 14.99 -16.52
CA LEU A 24 -6.67 15.19 -16.23
C LEU A 24 -7.56 14.13 -16.90
N GLU A 25 -7.31 13.85 -18.18
CA GLU A 25 -8.03 12.79 -18.91
C GLU A 25 -7.76 11.40 -18.29
N PHE A 26 -6.52 11.13 -17.88
CA PHE A 26 -6.15 9.89 -17.20
C PHE A 26 -6.84 9.74 -15.83
N VAL A 27 -6.90 10.80 -15.02
CA VAL A 27 -7.60 10.79 -13.72
C VAL A 27 -9.10 10.56 -13.91
N ASN A 28 -9.69 11.19 -14.92
CA ASN A 28 -11.10 11.00 -15.26
C ASN A 28 -11.37 9.55 -15.70
N GLY A 29 -10.50 8.98 -16.54
CA GLY A 29 -10.56 7.56 -16.94
C GLY A 29 -10.40 6.60 -15.76
N SER A 30 -9.43 6.86 -14.89
CA SER A 30 -9.16 6.06 -13.68
C SER A 30 -10.34 6.06 -12.72
N THR A 31 -10.96 7.23 -12.51
CA THR A 31 -12.15 7.35 -11.67
C THR A 31 -13.33 6.55 -12.23
N ARG A 32 -13.49 6.54 -13.56
CA ARG A 32 -14.53 5.77 -14.24
C ARG A 32 -14.30 4.27 -14.09
N LEU A 33 -13.05 3.82 -14.15
CA LEU A 33 -12.66 2.43 -13.90
C LEU A 33 -13.01 1.99 -12.47
N VAL A 34 -12.56 2.73 -11.46
CA VAL A 34 -12.81 2.40 -10.04
C VAL A 34 -14.31 2.34 -9.72
N ARG A 35 -15.12 3.18 -10.37
CA ARG A 35 -16.59 3.15 -10.24
C ARG A 35 -17.23 1.92 -10.90
N LYS A 36 -16.62 1.38 -11.97
CA LYS A 36 -17.08 0.18 -12.68
C LYS A 36 -16.70 -1.12 -11.98
N CYS A 37 -15.60 -1.12 -11.22
CA CYS A 37 -15.15 -2.28 -10.45
C CYS A 37 -16.19 -2.70 -9.41
N THR A 38 -16.43 -4.00 -9.30
CA THR A 38 -17.24 -4.60 -8.24
C THR A 38 -16.51 -4.41 -6.90
N LYS A 39 -17.09 -3.62 -6.01
CA LYS A 39 -16.56 -3.44 -4.67
C LYS A 39 -16.90 -4.67 -3.82
N PRO A 40 -15.95 -5.20 -3.04
CA PRO A 40 -16.21 -6.35 -2.18
C PRO A 40 -17.30 -6.01 -1.17
N ASP A 41 -18.21 -6.96 -0.95
CA ASP A 41 -19.25 -6.81 0.07
C ASP A 41 -18.63 -6.96 1.47
N ARG A 42 -19.32 -6.46 2.51
CA ARG A 42 -18.87 -6.58 3.91
C ARG A 42 -18.56 -8.02 4.29
N LYS A 43 -19.35 -8.99 3.83
CA LYS A 43 -19.12 -10.41 4.13
C LYS A 43 -17.83 -10.95 3.50
N GLU A 44 -17.55 -10.58 2.26
CA GLU A 44 -16.35 -11.01 1.54
C GLU A 44 -15.10 -10.38 2.16
N TYR A 45 -15.18 -9.09 2.47
CA TYR A 45 -14.08 -8.37 3.12
C TYR A 45 -13.74 -8.96 4.49
N MET A 46 -14.75 -9.28 5.31
CA MET A 46 -14.51 -9.93 6.62
C MET A 46 -13.88 -11.31 6.49
N ARG A 47 -14.23 -12.09 5.45
CA ARG A 47 -13.61 -13.41 5.21
C ARG A 47 -12.13 -13.28 4.86
N ILE A 48 -11.79 -12.34 3.98
CA ILE A 48 -10.40 -12.07 3.59
C ILE A 48 -9.61 -11.53 4.80
N LEU A 49 -10.18 -10.57 5.53
CA LEU A 49 -9.55 -9.99 6.72
C LEU A 49 -9.24 -11.07 7.76
N ASN A 50 -10.17 -11.99 8.02
CA ASN A 50 -9.96 -13.07 8.97
C ASN A 50 -8.82 -14.00 8.52
N ALA A 51 -8.79 -14.38 7.24
CA ALA A 51 -7.71 -15.21 6.69
C ALA A 51 -6.34 -14.49 6.80
N CYS A 52 -6.28 -13.21 6.45
CA CYS A 52 -5.07 -12.41 6.58
C CYS A 52 -4.63 -12.22 8.03
N ALA A 53 -5.57 -12.01 8.95
CA ALA A 53 -5.29 -11.84 10.37
C ALA A 53 -4.65 -13.10 10.96
N VAL A 54 -5.20 -14.29 10.64
CA VAL A 54 -4.61 -15.57 11.07
C VAL A 54 -3.19 -15.73 10.50
N GLY A 55 -3.00 -15.44 9.20
CA GLY A 55 -1.67 -15.50 8.58
C GLY A 55 -0.66 -14.55 9.23
N PHE A 56 -1.07 -13.31 9.52
CA PHE A 56 -0.23 -12.34 10.21
C PHE A 56 0.16 -12.80 11.62
N PHE A 57 -0.81 -13.35 12.37
CA PHE A 57 -0.55 -13.90 13.69
C PHE A 57 0.43 -15.06 13.65
N VAL A 58 0.25 -16.02 12.75
CA VAL A 58 1.14 -17.19 12.63
C VAL A 58 2.57 -16.77 12.27
N MET A 59 2.74 -15.90 11.27
CA MET A 59 4.07 -15.43 10.86
C MET A 59 4.74 -14.59 11.95
N GLY A 60 3.98 -13.75 12.63
CA GLY A 60 4.47 -12.97 13.77
C GLY A 60 4.89 -13.84 14.95
N PHE A 61 4.10 -14.87 15.28
CA PHE A 61 4.38 -15.78 16.37
C PHE A 61 5.62 -16.61 16.10
N ILE A 62 5.75 -17.20 14.90
CA ILE A 62 6.94 -17.97 14.51
C ILE A 62 8.20 -17.10 14.62
N GLY A 63 8.17 -15.87 14.09
CA GLY A 63 9.30 -14.96 14.18
C GLY A 63 9.68 -14.58 15.62
N TYR A 64 8.69 -14.40 16.50
CA TYR A 64 8.91 -14.11 17.92
C TYR A 64 9.59 -15.26 18.64
N PHE A 65 9.06 -16.48 18.52
CA PHE A 65 9.62 -17.67 19.19
C PHE A 65 11.02 -18.02 18.70
N VAL A 66 11.23 -17.97 17.39
CA VAL A 66 12.55 -18.16 16.78
C VAL A 66 13.57 -17.19 17.37
N LYS A 67 13.21 -15.90 17.46
CA LYS A 67 14.10 -14.88 18.02
C LYS A 67 14.32 -15.09 19.53
N LEU A 68 13.28 -15.47 20.26
CA LEU A 68 13.36 -15.75 21.70
C LEU A 68 14.32 -16.90 22.01
N LEU A 69 14.31 -17.97 21.21
CA LEU A 69 15.22 -19.11 21.38
C LEU A 69 16.66 -18.77 20.98
N PHE A 70 16.86 -17.95 19.95
CA PHE A 70 18.20 -17.63 19.48
C PHE A 70 18.96 -16.64 20.37
N ILE A 71 18.28 -15.76 21.13
CA ILE A 71 18.94 -14.84 22.08
C ILE A 71 19.76 -15.57 23.16
N PRO A 72 19.21 -16.52 23.95
CA PRO A 72 19.98 -17.24 24.96
C PRO A 72 21.01 -18.18 24.34
N VAL A 73 20.69 -18.82 23.21
CA VAL A 73 21.64 -19.69 22.49
C VAL A 73 22.87 -18.89 22.06
N ASN A 74 22.67 -17.71 21.46
CA ASN A 74 23.77 -16.84 21.07
C ASN A 74 24.55 -16.34 22.29
N ASN A 75 23.89 -16.02 23.40
CA ASN A 75 24.57 -15.61 24.63
C ASN A 75 25.48 -16.73 25.20
N ILE A 76 25.02 -17.98 25.20
CA ILE A 76 25.82 -19.13 25.69
C ILE A 76 26.98 -19.44 24.73
N LEU A 77 26.75 -19.41 23.42
CA LEU A 77 27.78 -19.72 22.43
C LEU A 77 28.87 -18.65 22.33
N VAL A 78 28.51 -17.37 22.46
CA VAL A 78 29.48 -16.25 22.41
C VAL A 78 30.23 -16.07 23.72
N ALA A 79 29.64 -16.45 24.87
CA ALA A 79 30.26 -16.35 26.19
C ALA A 79 31.13 -17.57 26.55
N ALA A 80 31.09 -18.65 25.78
CA ALA A 80 32.00 -19.78 25.96
C ALA A 80 33.44 -19.34 25.59
N PRO A 81 34.39 -19.28 26.55
CA PRO A 81 35.77 -19.01 26.23
C PRO A 81 36.31 -20.18 25.41
N LYS A 82 36.94 -19.86 24.29
CA LYS A 82 37.62 -20.82 23.42
C LYS A 82 38.88 -21.35 24.09
#